data_AF-A0A1V5KDQ3-F1
#
_entry.id   AF-A0A1V5KDQ3-F1
#
_cell.length_a   1.000
_cell.length_b   1.000
_cell.length_c   1.000
_cell.angle_alpha   90.00
_cell.angle_beta   90.00
_cell.angle_gamma   90.00
#
_symmetry.space_group_name_H-M   'P 1'
#
loop_
_entity.id
_entity.type
_entity.pdbx_description
1 polymer ?
#
loop_
_entity_poly.entity_id
_entity_poly.type
_entity_poly.pdbx_seq_one_letter_code
_entity_poly.pdbx_strand_id
1 'polypeptide(L)'
;MNNGDFYKKTAFATAAALIIVLAVKFLIIDEIKKAPKTDIAPVTAAQAGSNILDSRPASDFETKERVNIKPQDAASYLGRYVVTEGVIVASYNSGKVCFLNFDKNYKQGLSLVIFASDYVKFPGSPEKYFLNKKVRVEGRVKDYKGKVEIIVKSMDQIKIL
;
A
#
# COMPACT_ATOMS: atom_id res chain seq x y z
N MET A 1 -50.98 22.75 -7.98
CA MET A 1 -49.58 23.04 -8.33
C MET A 1 -49.46 22.95 -9.83
N ASN A 2 -49.04 24.02 -10.52
CA ASN A 2 -48.95 24.04 -11.98
C ASN A 2 -47.72 23.25 -12.44
N ASN A 3 -47.88 22.45 -13.51
CA ASN A 3 -46.81 21.60 -14.05
C ASN A 3 -45.53 22.39 -14.39
N GLY A 4 -45.63 23.69 -14.67
CA GLY A 4 -44.48 24.57 -14.94
C GLY A 4 -43.52 24.79 -13.76
N ASP A 5 -43.99 24.71 -12.51
CA ASP A 5 -43.12 24.87 -11.33
C ASP A 5 -42.32 23.60 -11.03
N PHE A 6 -42.88 22.44 -11.38
CA PHE A 6 -42.20 21.15 -11.25
C PHE A 6 -40.99 21.10 -12.19
N TYR A 7 -41.17 21.43 -13.48
CA TYR A 7 -40.07 21.42 -14.46
C TYR A 7 -38.97 22.44 -14.13
N LYS A 8 -39.30 23.62 -13.58
CA LYS A 8 -38.29 24.59 -13.15
C LYS A 8 -37.46 24.08 -11.98
N LYS A 9 -38.08 23.40 -11.00
CA LYS A 9 -37.36 22.84 -9.84
C LYS A 9 -36.54 21.59 -10.21
N THR A 10 -37.08 20.68 -11.04
CA THR A 10 -36.36 19.47 -11.46
C THR A 10 -35.24 19.77 -12.45
N ALA A 11 -35.40 20.76 -13.34
CA ALA A 11 -34.34 21.20 -14.25
C ALA A 11 -33.16 21.84 -13.49
N PHE A 12 -33.44 22.62 -12.44
CA PHE A 12 -32.40 23.24 -11.61
C PHE A 12 -31.58 22.19 -10.84
N ALA A 13 -32.25 21.17 -10.28
CA ALA A 13 -31.59 20.10 -9.53
C ALA A 13 -30.71 19.21 -10.43
N THR A 14 -31.16 18.90 -11.66
CA THR A 14 -30.36 18.11 -12.62
C THR A 14 -29.18 18.89 -13.18
N ALA A 15 -29.36 20.20 -13.46
CA ALA A 15 -28.25 21.06 -13.88
C ALA A 15 -27.17 21.18 -12.79
N ALA A 16 -27.57 21.35 -11.51
CA ALA A 16 -26.63 21.41 -10.39
C ALA A 16 -25.81 20.13 -10.21
N ALA A 17 -26.44 18.95 -10.34
CA ALA A 17 -25.74 17.67 -10.27
C ALA A 17 -24.73 17.49 -11.42
N LEU A 18 -25.09 17.90 -12.65
CA LEU A 18 -24.18 17.87 -13.80
C LEU A 18 -22.99 18.83 -13.63
N ILE A 19 -23.22 20.03 -13.08
CA ILE A 19 -22.16 21.00 -12.78
C ILE A 19 -21.19 20.45 -11.74
N ILE A 20 -21.68 19.79 -10.69
CA ILE A 20 -20.83 19.17 -9.67
C ILE A 20 -19.97 18.05 -10.28
N VAL A 21 -20.55 17.19 -11.12
CA VAL A 21 -19.80 16.12 -11.81
C VAL A 21 -18.73 16.68 -12.75
N LEU A 22 -19.04 17.76 -13.48
CA LEU A 22 -18.07 18.45 -14.34
C LEU A 22 -16.98 19.15 -13.52
N ALA A 23 -17.33 19.80 -12.41
CA ALA A 23 -16.38 20.46 -11.52
C ALA A 23 -15.44 19.45 -10.83
N VAL A 24 -15.94 18.28 -10.41
CA VAL A 24 -15.10 17.20 -9.86
C VAL A 24 -14.15 16.64 -10.91
N LYS A 25 -14.61 16.43 -12.16
CA LYS A 25 -13.73 16.04 -13.27
C LYS A 25 -12.66 17.09 -13.58
N PHE A 26 -12.99 18.37 -13.51
CA PHE A 26 -12.06 19.46 -13.84
C PHE A 26 -11.08 19.77 -12.70
N LEU A 27 -11.50 19.69 -11.43
CA LEU A 27 -10.65 20.01 -10.28
C LEU A 27 -9.79 18.84 -9.78
N ILE A 28 -10.22 17.58 -9.94
CA ILE A 28 -9.45 16.42 -9.44
C ILE A 28 -8.50 15.83 -10.50
N ILE A 29 -8.84 15.92 -11.80
CA ILE A 29 -8.05 15.24 -12.85
C ILE A 29 -6.88 16.11 -13.35
N ASP A 30 -6.99 17.44 -13.32
CA ASP A 30 -5.93 18.31 -13.85
C ASP A 30 -4.67 18.38 -12.96
N GLU A 31 -4.72 17.91 -11.71
CA GLU A 31 -3.55 17.87 -10.83
C GLU A 31 -2.62 16.66 -11.12
N ILE A 32 -3.14 15.59 -11.75
CA ILE A 32 -2.35 14.39 -12.08
C ILE A 32 -1.49 14.60 -13.35
N LYS A 33 -1.80 15.62 -14.17
CA LYS A 33 -1.04 15.90 -15.41
C LYS A 33 0.15 16.85 -15.23
N LYS A 34 0.37 17.36 -14.01
CA LYS A 34 1.45 18.34 -13.73
C LYS A 34 2.62 17.75 -12.95
N ALA A 35 2.85 16.43 -13.05
CA ALA A 35 4.10 15.83 -12.62
C ALA A 35 5.23 16.22 -13.60
N PRO A 36 6.41 16.62 -13.10
CA PRO A 36 7.54 16.99 -13.93
C PRO A 36 8.02 15.79 -14.75
N LYS A 37 8.12 15.97 -16.06
CA LYS A 37 8.94 15.10 -16.92
C LYS A 37 10.39 15.40 -16.59
N THR A 38 11.04 14.50 -15.88
CA THR A 38 12.48 14.57 -15.65
C THR A 38 13.17 14.26 -16.98
N ASP A 39 13.69 15.29 -17.63
CA ASP A 39 14.56 15.19 -18.80
C ASP A 39 15.87 14.52 -18.37
N ILE A 40 16.08 13.26 -18.77
CA ILE A 40 17.38 12.60 -18.66
C ILE A 40 18.19 13.01 -19.89
N ALA A 41 19.12 13.94 -19.70
CA ALA A 41 20.12 14.30 -20.70
C ALA A 41 21.03 13.09 -21.03
N PRO A 42 21.56 13.00 -22.26
CA PRO A 42 22.31 11.85 -22.73
C PRO A 42 23.71 11.80 -22.11
N VAL A 43 24.03 10.72 -21.40
CA VAL A 43 25.40 10.42 -21.01
C VAL A 43 26.17 9.87 -22.22
N THR A 44 27.01 10.74 -22.77
CA THR A 44 27.99 10.44 -23.81
C THR A 44 28.94 9.32 -23.37
N ALA A 45 29.14 8.38 -24.29
CA ALA A 45 30.04 7.24 -24.20
C ALA A 45 31.52 7.66 -24.07
N ALA A 46 32.23 7.07 -23.11
CA ALA A 46 33.61 6.60 -23.27
C ALA A 46 34.08 5.91 -21.98
N GLN A 47 33.97 4.58 -21.93
CA GLN A 47 35.03 3.70 -21.43
C GLN A 47 34.72 2.27 -21.87
N ALA A 48 35.32 1.89 -23.00
CA ALA A 48 35.38 0.53 -23.49
C ALA A 48 36.34 -0.28 -22.63
N GLY A 49 35.86 -1.41 -22.12
CA GLY A 49 36.63 -2.39 -21.36
C GLY A 49 35.77 -3.63 -21.16
N SER A 50 35.77 -4.51 -22.16
CA SER A 50 35.33 -5.90 -22.16
C SER A 50 34.85 -6.51 -20.83
N ASN A 51 33.53 -6.62 -20.66
CA ASN A 51 32.82 -7.75 -20.05
C ASN A 51 31.29 -7.55 -20.21
N ILE A 52 30.84 -7.53 -21.47
CA ILE A 52 29.42 -7.50 -21.82
C ILE A 52 28.99 -8.93 -22.17
N LEU A 53 28.90 -9.79 -21.15
CA LEU A 53 28.09 -11.01 -21.23
C LEU A 53 27.62 -11.56 -19.87
N ASP A 54 27.72 -10.80 -18.76
CA ASP A 54 27.25 -11.25 -17.43
C ASP A 54 26.37 -10.24 -16.67
N SER A 55 25.95 -9.13 -17.28
CA SER A 55 25.13 -8.12 -16.61
C SER A 55 23.62 -8.24 -16.88
N ARG A 56 23.08 -9.46 -16.87
CA ARG A 56 21.70 -9.60 -16.37
C ARG A 56 21.82 -9.45 -14.87
N PRO A 57 21.18 -8.45 -14.22
CA PRO A 57 21.17 -8.41 -12.77
C PRO A 57 20.62 -9.76 -12.30
N ALA A 58 21.45 -10.49 -11.56
CA ALA A 58 20.99 -11.62 -10.77
C ALA A 58 19.75 -11.14 -10.03
N SER A 59 18.68 -11.90 -10.16
CA SER A 59 17.36 -11.65 -9.59
C SER A 59 17.43 -10.97 -8.21
N ASP A 60 16.50 -10.06 -7.90
CA ASP A 60 16.33 -9.26 -6.66
C ASP A 60 16.47 -10.01 -5.30
N PHE A 61 16.78 -11.30 -5.31
CA PHE A 61 17.04 -12.16 -4.17
C PHE A 61 18.45 -12.00 -3.56
N GLU A 62 19.45 -11.46 -4.28
CA GLU A 62 20.85 -11.43 -3.79
C GLU A 62 21.25 -10.20 -2.96
N THR A 63 20.50 -9.10 -2.97
CA THR A 63 20.75 -7.93 -2.09
C THR A 63 19.54 -7.60 -1.22
N LYS A 64 19.16 -8.57 -0.38
CA LYS A 64 18.17 -8.37 0.69
C LYS A 64 18.77 -7.50 1.80
N GLU A 65 18.94 -6.19 1.55
CA GLU A 65 19.16 -5.22 2.63
C GLU A 65 17.93 -5.23 3.54
N ARG A 66 18.01 -6.00 4.63
CA ARG A 66 16.99 -6.03 5.68
C ARG A 66 17.14 -4.77 6.52
N VAL A 67 16.41 -3.73 6.15
CA VAL A 67 16.43 -2.48 6.93
C VAL A 67 15.51 -2.62 8.13
N ASN A 68 16.06 -2.39 9.33
CA ASN A 68 15.26 -2.32 10.55
C ASN A 68 14.59 -0.96 10.65
N ILE A 69 13.26 -0.94 10.74
CA ILE A 69 12.46 0.28 10.81
C ILE A 69 11.44 0.21 11.94
N LYS A 70 10.92 1.36 12.38
CA LYS A 70 9.70 1.40 13.19
C LYS A 70 8.46 1.23 12.30
N PRO A 71 7.36 0.65 12.78
CA PRO A 71 6.15 0.49 11.98
C PRO A 71 5.61 1.82 11.42
N GLN A 72 5.76 2.92 12.17
CA GLN A 72 5.30 4.25 11.79
C GLN A 72 6.04 4.82 10.59
N ASP A 73 7.29 4.39 10.37
CA ASP A 73 8.14 4.92 9.31
C ASP A 73 7.94 4.18 7.97
N ALA A 74 7.15 3.11 7.96
CA ALA A 74 7.04 2.18 6.83
C ALA A 74 6.68 2.84 5.50
N ALA A 75 5.89 3.92 5.50
CA ALA A 75 5.54 4.67 4.29
C ALA A 75 6.77 5.18 3.53
N SER A 76 7.87 5.50 4.22
CA SER A 76 9.12 5.96 3.61
C SER A 76 9.94 4.83 2.97
N TYR A 77 9.51 3.58 3.13
CA TYR A 77 10.22 2.37 2.68
C TYR A 77 9.43 1.55 1.65
N LEU A 78 8.49 2.18 0.93
CA LEU A 78 7.72 1.51 -0.13
C LEU A 78 8.63 0.78 -1.12
N GLY A 79 8.27 -0.47 -1.43
CA GLY A 79 9.03 -1.34 -2.34
C GLY A 79 10.28 -1.98 -1.73
N ARG A 80 10.69 -1.62 -0.51
CA ARG A 80 11.85 -2.21 0.17
C ARG A 80 11.44 -3.40 1.04
N TYR A 81 12.38 -4.33 1.24
CA TYR A 81 12.23 -5.43 2.21
C TYR A 81 12.73 -4.94 3.58
N VAL A 82 11.87 -4.97 4.59
CA VAL A 82 12.18 -4.42 5.91
C VAL A 82 11.95 -5.44 7.00
N VAL A 83 12.55 -5.18 8.16
CA VAL A 83 12.24 -5.86 9.43
C VAL A 83 11.69 -4.79 10.36
N THR A 84 10.56 -5.07 11.00
CA THR A 84 9.98 -4.13 11.96
C THR A 84 9.43 -4.86 13.17
N GLU A 85 9.39 -4.17 14.30
CA GLU A 85 8.87 -4.68 15.56
C GLU A 85 7.81 -3.74 16.11
N GLY A 86 6.75 -4.31 16.67
CA GLY A 86 5.69 -3.53 17.29
C GLY A 86 4.64 -4.41 17.95
N VAL A 87 3.75 -3.77 18.72
CA VAL A 87 2.60 -4.45 19.30
C VAL A 87 1.45 -4.41 18.31
N ILE A 88 0.80 -5.55 18.08
CA ILE A 88 -0.46 -5.58 17.33
C ILE A 88 -1.57 -5.06 18.25
N VAL A 89 -2.03 -3.84 18.00
CA VAL A 89 -3.02 -3.15 18.85
C VAL A 89 -4.45 -3.30 18.34
N ALA A 90 -4.63 -3.71 17.09
CA ALA A 90 -5.93 -3.98 16.50
C ALA A 90 -5.83 -5.09 15.45
N SER A 91 -6.85 -5.94 15.36
CA SER A 91 -6.91 -7.00 14.34
C SER A 91 -8.34 -7.20 13.82
N TYR A 92 -8.45 -7.69 12.59
CA TYR A 92 -9.74 -7.97 11.97
C TYR A 92 -9.58 -9.09 10.94
N ASN A 93 -10.45 -10.11 11.00
CA ASN A 93 -10.49 -11.19 10.03
C ASN A 93 -11.85 -11.20 9.34
N SER A 94 -11.85 -11.00 8.03
CA SER A 94 -13.06 -11.02 7.18
C SER A 94 -13.42 -12.42 6.67
N GLY A 95 -12.63 -13.44 7.01
CA GLY A 95 -12.66 -14.78 6.39
C GLY A 95 -11.90 -14.86 5.06
N LYS A 96 -11.67 -13.72 4.38
CA LYS A 96 -10.87 -13.65 3.14
C LYS A 96 -9.47 -13.07 3.37
N VAL A 97 -9.39 -12.13 4.30
CA VAL A 97 -8.18 -11.41 4.67
C VAL A 97 -8.19 -11.18 6.18
N CYS A 98 -7.04 -11.45 6.81
CA CYS A 98 -6.75 -11.14 8.20
C CYS A 98 -5.78 -9.97 8.24
N PHE A 99 -6.18 -8.91 8.95
CA PHE A 99 -5.39 -7.71 9.20
C PHE A 99 -4.88 -7.72 10.64
N LEU A 100 -3.59 -7.45 10.81
CA LEU A 100 -2.95 -7.18 12.10
C LEU A 100 -2.32 -5.78 12.04
N ASN A 101 -2.71 -4.88 12.93
CA ASN A 101 -2.37 -3.46 12.80
C ASN A 101 -1.48 -3.00 13.96
N PHE A 102 -0.44 -2.25 13.64
CA PHE A 102 0.42 -1.58 14.63
C PHE A 102 -0.17 -0.26 15.15
N ASP A 103 -1.26 0.22 14.54
CA ASP A 103 -1.99 1.41 14.95
C ASP A 103 -3.49 1.11 15.07
N LYS A 104 -4.18 1.78 16.00
CA LYS A 104 -5.65 1.73 16.11
C LYS A 104 -6.31 2.35 14.87
N ASN A 105 -5.69 3.39 14.30
CA ASN A 105 -6.07 3.96 13.03
C ASN A 105 -5.44 3.17 11.86
N TYR A 106 -6.09 2.06 11.50
CA TYR A 106 -5.69 1.18 10.39
C TYR A 106 -5.64 1.87 9.00
N LYS A 107 -6.02 3.15 8.88
CA LYS A 107 -5.90 3.92 7.63
C LYS A 107 -4.54 4.58 7.47
N GLN A 108 -3.77 4.76 8.55
CA GLN A 108 -2.52 5.53 8.54
C GLN A 108 -1.30 4.72 8.98
N GLY A 109 -1.51 3.63 9.73
CA GLY A 109 -0.43 2.76 10.17
C GLY A 109 -0.12 1.60 9.22
N LEU A 110 1.10 1.07 9.35
CA LEU A 110 1.48 -0.19 8.73
C LEU A 110 0.54 -1.32 9.17
N SER A 111 -0.02 -2.03 8.19
CA SER A 111 -0.85 -3.22 8.39
C SER A 111 -0.13 -4.48 7.93
N LEU A 112 -0.26 -5.56 8.69
CA LEU A 112 0.14 -6.89 8.24
C LEU A 112 -1.07 -7.61 7.68
N VAL A 113 -0.90 -8.19 6.51
CA VAL A 113 -1.98 -8.80 5.75
C VAL A 113 -1.68 -10.28 5.54
N ILE A 114 -2.59 -11.13 5.99
CA ILE A 114 -2.58 -12.57 5.73
C ILE A 114 -3.80 -12.89 4.87
N PHE A 115 -3.59 -13.46 3.69
CA PHE A 115 -4.66 -13.88 2.80
C PHE A 115 -5.19 -15.27 3.20
N ALA A 116 -6.46 -15.55 2.92
CA ALA A 116 -7.09 -16.83 3.22
C ALA A 116 -6.34 -18.05 2.65
N SER A 117 -5.70 -17.90 1.48
CA SER A 117 -4.86 -18.93 0.87
C SER A 117 -3.68 -19.37 1.74
N ASP A 118 -3.24 -18.52 2.67
CA ASP A 118 -2.12 -18.78 3.55
C ASP A 118 -2.56 -19.16 4.98
N TYR A 119 -3.85 -19.12 5.32
CA TYR A 119 -4.34 -19.38 6.69
C TYR A 119 -3.89 -20.73 7.25
N VAL A 120 -3.79 -21.77 6.41
CA VAL A 120 -3.33 -23.11 6.80
C VAL A 120 -1.90 -23.14 7.35
N LYS A 121 -1.12 -22.08 7.11
CA LYS A 121 0.28 -21.93 7.57
C LYS A 121 0.38 -21.20 8.91
N PHE A 122 -0.72 -20.72 9.46
CA PHE A 122 -0.78 -19.97 10.72
C PHE A 122 -1.57 -20.76 11.77
N PRO A 123 -1.35 -20.45 13.06
CA PRO A 123 -2.25 -20.91 14.12
C PRO A 123 -3.70 -20.50 13.84
N GLY A 124 -4.65 -21.31 14.32
CA GLY A 124 -6.07 -20.99 14.19
C GLY A 124 -6.39 -19.61 14.76
N SER A 125 -7.25 -18.86 14.05
CA SER A 125 -7.62 -17.47 14.40
C SER A 125 -6.41 -16.53 14.52
N PRO A 126 -5.66 -16.27 13.42
CA PRO A 126 -4.47 -15.42 13.44
C PRO A 126 -4.74 -14.02 14.02
N GLU A 127 -5.96 -13.48 13.82
CA GLU A 127 -6.38 -12.20 14.37
C GLU A 127 -6.41 -12.19 15.91
N LYS A 128 -6.70 -13.33 16.55
CA LYS A 128 -6.65 -13.47 18.01
C LYS A 128 -5.27 -13.86 18.49
N TYR A 129 -4.59 -14.72 17.74
CA TYR A 129 -3.29 -15.26 18.10
C TYR A 129 -2.23 -14.16 18.25
N PHE A 130 -2.23 -13.15 17.38
CA PHE A 130 -1.24 -12.06 17.43
C PHE A 130 -1.69 -10.81 18.18
N LEU A 131 -2.99 -10.66 18.46
CA LEU A 131 -3.51 -9.46 19.13
C LEU A 131 -2.87 -9.24 20.50
N ASN A 132 -2.52 -7.99 20.79
CA ASN A 132 -1.84 -7.53 22.00
C ASN A 132 -0.45 -8.14 22.24
N LYS A 133 0.14 -8.79 21.23
CA LYS A 133 1.49 -9.33 21.31
C LYS A 133 2.48 -8.40 20.62
N LYS A 134 3.68 -8.30 21.17
CA LYS A 134 4.81 -7.71 20.46
C LYS A 134 5.30 -8.74 19.43
N VAL A 135 5.42 -8.32 18.19
CA VAL A 135 5.88 -9.18 17.08
C VAL A 135 7.06 -8.53 16.39
N ARG A 136 7.97 -9.35 15.87
CA ARG A 136 8.92 -9.01 14.81
C ARG A 136 8.36 -9.56 13.51
N VAL A 137 8.29 -8.73 12.49
CA VAL A 137 7.82 -9.13 11.15
C VAL A 137 8.80 -8.68 10.10
N GLU A 138 8.93 -9.47 9.03
CA GLU A 138 9.71 -9.13 7.87
C GLU A 138 8.96 -9.33 6.56
N GLY A 139 9.17 -8.40 5.62
CA GLY A 139 8.53 -8.46 4.32
C GLY A 139 8.71 -7.20 3.51
N ARG A 140 8.20 -7.24 2.27
CA ARG A 140 8.22 -6.09 1.37
C ARG A 140 7.10 -5.13 1.73
N VAL A 141 7.44 -3.87 1.96
CA VAL A 141 6.45 -2.81 2.16
C VAL A 141 5.77 -2.49 0.84
N LYS A 142 4.44 -2.46 0.83
CA LYS A 142 3.62 -2.16 -0.34
C LYS A 142 2.63 -1.05 -0.03
N ASP A 143 2.26 -0.30 -1.06
CA ASP A 143 1.05 0.50 -1.05
C ASP A 143 -0.07 -0.29 -1.72
N TYR A 144 -1.22 -0.35 -1.06
CA TYR A 144 -2.45 -0.83 -1.66
C TYR A 144 -3.57 0.17 -1.43
N LYS A 145 -3.87 0.96 -2.47
CA LYS A 145 -4.93 1.99 -2.45
C LYS A 145 -4.71 3.03 -1.33
N GLY A 146 -3.47 3.49 -1.17
CA GLY A 146 -3.11 4.47 -0.14
C GLY A 146 -2.94 3.88 1.26
N LYS A 147 -2.81 2.54 1.37
CA LYS A 147 -2.58 1.84 2.63
C LYS A 147 -1.23 1.14 2.58
N VAL A 148 -0.41 1.41 3.59
CA VAL A 148 0.90 0.78 3.74
C VAL A 148 0.72 -0.59 4.37
N GLU A 149 1.19 -1.63 3.69
CA GLU A 149 1.02 -3.01 4.13
C GLU A 149 2.26 -3.89 3.89
N ILE A 150 2.38 -4.93 4.71
CA ILE A 150 3.28 -6.07 4.47
C ILE A 150 2.42 -7.33 4.38
N ILE A 151 2.56 -8.07 3.26
CA ILE A 151 1.91 -9.36 3.09
C ILE A 151 2.75 -10.44 3.78
N VAL A 152 2.16 -11.11 4.76
CA VAL A 152 2.78 -12.18 5.56
C VAL A 152 2.25 -13.52 5.06
N LYS A 153 3.12 -14.35 4.49
CA LYS A 153 2.75 -15.61 3.82
C LYS A 153 3.05 -16.87 4.64
N SER A 154 3.85 -16.76 5.70
CA SER A 154 4.17 -17.87 6.61
C SER A 154 4.59 -17.37 8.00
N MET A 155 4.63 -18.29 8.97
CA MET A 155 5.14 -18.03 10.33
C MET A 155 6.62 -17.64 10.37
N ASP A 156 7.43 -18.00 9.37
CA ASP A 156 8.85 -17.60 9.32
C ASP A 156 9.04 -16.09 9.16
N GLN A 157 8.02 -15.40 8.63
CA GLN A 157 8.03 -13.96 8.44
C GLN A 157 7.53 -13.19 9.67
N ILE A 158 6.92 -13.84 10.67
CA ILE A 158 6.36 -13.18 11.86
C ILE A 158 6.59 -14.00 13.13
N LYS A 159 7.30 -13.40 14.09
CA LYS A 159 7.63 -14.02 15.37
C LYS A 159 7.09 -13.19 16.53
N ILE A 160 6.43 -13.83 17.48
CA ILE A 160 6.11 -13.22 18.78
C ILE A 160 7.40 -13.11 19.60
N LEU A 161 7.65 -11.93 20.17
CA LEU A 161 8.81 -11.63 21.01
C LEU A 161 8.49 -11.75 22.51
#